data_AF-A0AAV5VYJ6-F1
#
_entry.id   AF-A0AAV5VYJ6-F1
#
_cell.length_a   1.000
_cell.length_b   1.000
_cell.length_c   1.000
_cell.angle_alpha   90.00
_cell.angle_beta   90.00
_cell.angle_gamma   90.00
#
_symmetry.space_group_name_H-M   'P 1'
#
loop_
_entity.id
_entity.type
_entity.pdbx_description
1 polymer ?
#
loop_
_entity_poly.entity_id
_entity_poly.type
_entity_poly.pdbx_seq_one_letter_code
_entity_poly.pdbx_strand_id
1 'polypeptide(L)'
;MRISYLLLFSIANCLATLEDPELTFEKLFKFGKDAYTEGRWTDCVGFMRRALEDWDYHQSETHSCAARCIKKLPAPSFDADAQPNYVVMSRFHHSSQRSLCINRCRRERFSSRRPAISKRDVVHDFLERRPFNYLQVCSWKDGEFAAAATAAYTYLVANPGDEEAKANMEFYMNDAEFTEDLLDDKMRTDYERMFISGVRAYEEEDWQKCVSHLDTALEEFFKTEELCRIDCRDRVDWTGIGSDNDVDTILTAIHRSTVSCQHDCLSRLSWINGHSFGNIVAQIYRYQHLCYFKQKRGQDAARAISNHLLLDASPDIRWNKAHYMTLYPGRDEIFRPEARIVEFARNRLYEQRFLDFVEDKSKLVHGMYPTESREDYAPLEATERDELIKDSFAYSEIGSSLSPELCKTLRQIALQLPIGHEKQARQEAETRVQKHFPYAKLQGLWCGELRRPACDRAVVLSIDADNCSEWLGPLHSGCALVACE
;
A
#
# COMPACT_ATOMS: atom_id res chain seq x y z
N MET A 1 -59.52 -38.60 -6.54
CA MET A 1 -58.72 -37.38 -6.81
C MET A 1 -58.27 -36.79 -5.49
N ARG A 2 -57.02 -37.06 -5.09
CA ARG A 2 -56.37 -36.39 -3.95
C ARG A 2 -55.28 -35.50 -4.54
N ILE A 3 -55.49 -34.18 -4.51
CA ILE A 3 -54.51 -33.20 -4.97
C ILE A 3 -53.55 -32.98 -3.81
N SER A 4 -52.32 -33.47 -3.98
CA SER A 4 -51.21 -33.19 -3.07
C SER A 4 -50.60 -31.86 -3.46
N TYR A 5 -50.63 -30.87 -2.56
CA TYR A 5 -49.88 -29.63 -2.74
C TYR A 5 -48.45 -29.87 -2.25
N LEU A 6 -47.53 -30.05 -3.19
CA LEU A 6 -46.09 -29.95 -2.96
C LEU A 6 -45.74 -28.46 -2.88
N LEU A 7 -45.47 -27.98 -1.66
CA LEU A 7 -44.81 -26.69 -1.43
C LEU A 7 -43.33 -26.86 -1.75
N LEU A 8 -42.96 -26.46 -2.97
CA LEU A 8 -41.57 -26.22 -3.36
C LEU A 8 -41.12 -24.92 -2.68
N PHE A 9 -40.34 -25.03 -1.60
CA PHE A 9 -39.53 -23.93 -1.12
C PHE A 9 -38.39 -23.72 -2.12
N SER A 10 -38.61 -22.79 -3.06
CA SER A 10 -37.52 -22.22 -3.84
C SER A 10 -36.68 -21.39 -2.88
N ILE A 11 -35.45 -21.82 -2.62
CA ILE A 11 -34.42 -20.97 -2.03
C ILE A 11 -34.13 -19.89 -3.07
N ALA A 12 -34.88 -18.79 -3.01
CA ALA A 12 -34.56 -17.60 -3.77
C ALA A 12 -33.20 -17.12 -3.27
N ASN A 13 -32.27 -16.86 -4.20
CA ASN A 13 -31.08 -16.06 -3.94
C ASN A 13 -31.55 -14.70 -3.41
N CYS A 14 -31.67 -14.58 -2.08
CA CYS A 14 -32.01 -13.35 -1.39
C CYS A 14 -30.74 -12.50 -1.33
N LEU A 15 -30.64 -11.53 -2.24
CA LEU A 15 -29.69 -10.44 -2.13
C LEU A 15 -30.01 -9.66 -0.85
N ALA A 16 -29.08 -9.57 0.10
CA ALA A 16 -29.25 -8.73 1.27
C ALA A 16 -29.07 -7.24 0.91
N THR A 17 -30.07 -6.62 0.29
CA THR A 17 -30.16 -5.15 0.11
C THR A 17 -31.60 -4.68 0.23
N LEU A 18 -31.85 -3.57 0.94
CA LEU A 18 -33.12 -2.83 1.14
C LEU A 18 -34.38 -3.60 1.61
N GLU A 19 -34.49 -4.90 1.36
CA GLU A 19 -35.67 -5.74 1.58
C GLU A 19 -35.81 -6.16 3.04
N ASP A 20 -34.70 -6.35 3.76
CA ASP A 20 -34.69 -6.68 5.19
C ASP A 20 -33.73 -5.76 5.99
N PRO A 21 -34.13 -4.49 6.24
CA PRO A 21 -33.26 -3.52 6.91
C PRO A 21 -32.93 -3.88 8.36
N GLU A 22 -33.63 -4.84 8.97
CA GLU A 22 -33.43 -5.23 10.37
C GLU A 22 -32.42 -6.37 10.53
N LEU A 23 -32.16 -7.17 9.49
CA LEU A 23 -31.11 -8.18 9.45
C LEU A 23 -29.78 -7.58 8.97
N THR A 24 -29.02 -7.02 9.92
CA THR A 24 -27.68 -6.46 9.66
C THR A 24 -26.59 -7.54 9.65
N PHE A 25 -25.44 -7.22 9.07
CA PHE A 25 -24.24 -8.05 9.07
C PHE A 25 -23.84 -8.48 10.50
N GLU A 26 -24.08 -7.64 11.51
CA GLU A 26 -23.85 -7.99 12.92
C GLU A 26 -24.72 -9.17 13.38
N LYS A 27 -26.02 -9.14 13.05
CA LYS A 27 -26.96 -10.22 13.42
C LYS A 27 -26.69 -11.47 12.59
N LEU A 28 -26.51 -11.32 11.28
CA LEU A 28 -26.24 -12.43 10.36
C LEU A 28 -24.93 -13.13 10.73
N PHE A 29 -23.87 -12.38 11.03
CA PHE A 29 -22.61 -12.96 11.48
C PHE A 29 -22.75 -13.69 12.80
N LYS A 30 -23.53 -13.15 13.74
CA LYS A 30 -23.87 -13.87 14.98
C LYS A 30 -24.59 -15.18 14.69
N PHE A 31 -25.65 -15.16 13.88
CA PHE A 31 -26.39 -16.38 13.51
C PHE A 31 -25.51 -17.42 12.83
N GLY A 32 -24.58 -16.98 11.97
CA GLY A 32 -23.57 -17.85 11.37
C GLY A 32 -22.64 -18.50 12.39
N LYS A 33 -22.17 -17.76 13.39
CA LYS A 33 -21.33 -18.31 14.48
C LYS A 33 -22.10 -19.28 15.38
N ASP A 34 -23.36 -18.98 15.67
CA ASP A 34 -24.24 -19.87 16.43
C ASP A 34 -24.45 -21.18 15.65
N ALA A 35 -24.76 -21.10 14.35
CA ALA A 35 -24.89 -22.26 13.46
C ALA A 35 -23.59 -23.08 13.33
N TYR A 36 -22.43 -22.41 13.21
CA TYR A 36 -21.11 -23.04 13.23
C TYR A 36 -20.90 -23.88 14.50
N THR A 37 -21.19 -23.29 15.66
CA THR A 37 -21.01 -23.95 16.97
C THR A 37 -21.94 -25.15 17.12
N GLU A 38 -23.15 -25.05 16.58
CA GLU A 38 -24.18 -26.09 16.64
C GLU A 38 -24.05 -27.15 15.53
N GLY A 39 -23.06 -27.02 14.64
CA GLY A 39 -22.80 -27.95 13.54
C GLY A 39 -23.85 -27.90 12.41
N ARG A 40 -24.61 -26.82 12.30
CA ARG A 40 -25.55 -26.58 11.19
C ARG A 40 -24.81 -25.91 10.03
N TRP A 41 -24.07 -26.71 9.26
CA TRP A 41 -23.14 -26.23 8.24
C TRP A 41 -23.83 -25.43 7.12
N THR A 42 -24.93 -25.94 6.56
CA THR A 42 -25.71 -25.24 5.53
C THR A 42 -26.21 -23.87 5.99
N ASP A 43 -26.72 -23.79 7.22
CA ASP A 43 -27.15 -22.52 7.83
C ASP A 43 -25.96 -21.57 8.03
N CYS A 44 -24.83 -22.09 8.52
CA CYS A 44 -23.61 -21.30 8.68
C CYS A 44 -23.17 -20.68 7.35
N VAL A 45 -23.09 -21.47 6.28
CA VAL A 45 -22.74 -20.98 4.93
C VAL A 45 -23.70 -19.87 4.51
N GLY A 46 -25.01 -20.10 4.65
CA GLY A 46 -26.05 -19.14 4.27
C GLY A 46 -25.95 -17.82 5.05
N PHE A 47 -25.79 -17.90 6.38
CA PHE A 47 -25.67 -16.70 7.22
C PHE A 47 -24.36 -15.94 6.99
N MET A 48 -23.23 -16.62 6.82
CA MET A 48 -21.93 -15.99 6.56
C MET A 48 -21.92 -15.25 5.22
N ARG A 49 -22.41 -15.87 4.14
CA ARG A 49 -22.53 -15.23 2.82
C ARG A 49 -23.42 -13.99 2.88
N ARG A 50 -24.61 -14.11 3.48
CA ARG A 50 -25.51 -12.96 3.65
C ARG A 50 -24.92 -11.85 4.53
N ALA A 51 -24.12 -12.19 5.53
CA ALA A 51 -23.45 -11.21 6.36
C ALA A 51 -22.39 -10.43 5.55
N LEU A 52 -21.64 -11.11 4.67
CA LEU A 52 -20.68 -10.49 3.75
C LEU A 52 -21.36 -9.55 2.73
N GLU A 53 -22.48 -9.97 2.15
CA GLU A 53 -23.28 -9.13 1.24
C GLU A 53 -23.79 -7.85 1.93
N ASP A 54 -24.36 -7.99 3.13
CA ASP A 54 -24.86 -6.82 3.87
C ASP A 54 -23.73 -5.91 4.36
N TRP A 55 -22.55 -6.47 4.63
CA TRP A 55 -21.34 -5.71 4.93
C TRP A 55 -20.87 -4.89 3.73
N ASP A 56 -20.82 -5.48 2.54
CA ASP A 56 -20.48 -4.78 1.30
C ASP A 56 -21.45 -3.63 1.02
N TYR A 57 -22.76 -3.88 1.16
CA TYR A 57 -23.78 -2.84 1.08
C TYR A 57 -23.55 -1.71 2.10
N HIS A 58 -23.26 -2.07 3.35
CA HIS A 58 -23.00 -1.09 4.41
C HIS A 58 -21.77 -0.22 4.12
N GLN A 59 -20.68 -0.83 3.67
CA GLN A 59 -19.45 -0.13 3.28
C GLN A 59 -19.69 0.78 2.08
N SER A 60 -20.30 0.26 1.02
CA SER A 60 -20.59 1.00 -0.22
C SER A 60 -21.45 2.24 0.04
N GLU A 61 -22.53 2.13 0.81
CA GLU A 61 -23.36 3.30 1.14
C GLU A 61 -22.65 4.29 2.08
N THR A 62 -21.83 3.78 2.99
CA THR A 62 -20.99 4.61 3.88
C THR A 62 -19.99 5.45 3.09
N HIS A 63 -19.26 4.81 2.18
CA HIS A 63 -18.31 5.45 1.27
C HIS A 63 -19.01 6.44 0.34
N SER A 64 -20.10 6.01 -0.29
CA SER A 64 -20.90 6.85 -1.20
C SER A 64 -21.37 8.13 -0.51
N CYS A 65 -21.89 8.03 0.71
CA CYS A 65 -22.29 9.20 1.50
C CYS A 65 -21.13 10.14 1.78
N ALA A 66 -19.98 9.61 2.24
CA ALA A 66 -18.82 10.42 2.55
C ALA A 66 -18.25 11.11 1.30
N ALA A 67 -18.00 10.36 0.22
CA ALA A 67 -17.46 10.88 -1.03
C ALA A 67 -18.36 11.97 -1.65
N ARG A 68 -19.67 11.72 -1.70
CA ARG A 68 -20.65 12.73 -2.17
C ARG A 68 -20.60 14.01 -1.35
N CYS A 69 -20.52 13.89 -0.03
CA CYS A 69 -20.51 15.06 0.85
C CYS A 69 -19.17 15.83 0.80
N ILE A 70 -18.04 15.13 0.61
CA ILE A 70 -16.75 15.77 0.34
C ILE A 70 -16.82 16.57 -0.96
N LYS A 71 -17.34 15.97 -2.04
CA LYS A 71 -17.46 16.64 -3.34
C LYS A 71 -18.46 17.81 -3.35
N LYS A 72 -19.53 17.71 -2.56
CA LYS A 72 -20.60 18.72 -2.51
C LYS A 72 -20.18 20.02 -1.81
N LEU A 73 -19.22 19.95 -0.89
CA LEU A 73 -18.80 21.08 -0.08
C LEU A 73 -17.48 21.63 -0.60
N PRO A 74 -17.41 22.90 -1.05
CA PRO A 74 -16.17 23.49 -1.50
C PRO A 74 -15.19 23.63 -0.33
N ALA A 75 -13.92 23.36 -0.59
CA ALA A 75 -12.87 23.59 0.40
C ALA A 75 -12.86 25.08 0.79
N PRO A 76 -12.76 25.40 2.08
CA PRO A 76 -12.68 26.79 2.52
C PRO A 76 -11.36 27.40 2.03
N SER A 77 -11.46 28.58 1.41
CA SER A 77 -10.31 29.38 0.96
C SER A 77 -10.24 30.66 1.78
N PHE A 78 -9.04 31.08 2.13
CA PHE A 78 -8.80 32.25 2.97
C PHE A 78 -7.71 33.12 2.34
N ASP A 79 -7.91 34.44 2.37
CA ASP A 79 -6.87 35.40 2.01
C ASP A 79 -5.77 35.41 3.09
N ALA A 80 -4.56 35.84 2.72
CA ALA A 80 -3.42 35.92 3.64
C ALA A 80 -3.70 36.82 4.86
N ASP A 81 -4.52 37.87 4.68
CA ASP A 81 -4.87 38.84 5.71
C ASP A 81 -6.18 38.50 6.44
N ALA A 82 -6.73 37.29 6.25
CA ALA A 82 -7.97 36.88 6.89
C ALA A 82 -7.83 36.87 8.42
N GLN A 83 -8.83 37.41 9.12
CA GLN A 83 -8.83 37.45 10.58
C GLN A 83 -8.72 36.03 11.16
N PRO A 84 -7.79 35.75 12.11
CA PRO A 84 -7.55 34.39 12.61
C PRO A 84 -8.80 33.67 13.12
N ASN A 85 -9.63 34.37 13.90
CA ASN A 85 -10.87 33.78 14.43
C ASN A 85 -11.87 33.43 13.32
N TYR A 86 -11.95 34.24 12.25
CA TYR A 86 -12.80 33.94 11.10
C TYR A 86 -12.33 32.67 10.38
N VAL A 87 -11.02 32.48 10.21
CA VAL A 87 -10.44 31.27 9.60
C VAL A 87 -10.81 30.03 10.42
N VAL A 88 -10.63 30.07 11.74
CA VAL A 88 -10.96 28.95 12.64
C VAL A 88 -12.46 28.64 12.62
N MET A 89 -13.32 29.64 12.79
CA MET A 89 -14.77 29.45 12.78
C MET A 89 -15.28 28.92 11.44
N SER A 90 -14.70 29.36 10.32
CA SER A 90 -15.05 28.87 8.99
C SER A 90 -14.69 27.40 8.81
N ARG A 91 -13.54 26.95 9.34
CA ARG A 91 -13.16 25.53 9.34
C ARG A 91 -14.12 24.68 10.18
N PHE A 92 -14.52 25.16 11.37
CA PHE A 92 -15.52 24.48 12.21
C PHE A 92 -16.90 24.41 11.54
N HIS A 93 -17.32 25.49 10.90
CA HIS A 93 -18.57 25.52 10.14
C HIS A 93 -18.54 24.52 8.98
N HIS A 94 -17.46 24.50 8.20
CA HIS A 94 -17.28 23.56 7.10
C HIS A 94 -17.31 22.08 7.59
N SER A 95 -16.62 21.77 8.69
CA SER A 95 -16.67 20.45 9.33
C SER A 95 -18.10 20.08 9.78
N SER A 96 -18.85 21.04 10.33
CA SER A 96 -20.24 20.85 10.75
C SER A 96 -21.17 20.62 9.56
N GLN A 97 -21.00 21.37 8.46
CA GLN A 97 -21.74 21.15 7.21
C GLN A 97 -21.49 19.75 6.65
N ARG A 98 -20.23 19.29 6.68
CA ARG A 98 -19.86 17.94 6.23
C ARG A 98 -20.50 16.86 7.08
N SER A 99 -20.44 17.00 8.41
CA SER A 99 -21.11 16.09 9.35
C SER A 99 -22.62 16.02 9.10
N LEU A 100 -23.28 17.17 8.98
CA LEU A 100 -24.72 17.23 8.68
C LEU A 100 -25.08 16.56 7.35
N CYS A 101 -24.28 16.77 6.31
CA CYS A 101 -24.48 16.13 5.01
C CYS A 101 -24.39 14.60 5.12
N ILE A 102 -23.34 14.08 5.77
CA ILE A 102 -23.12 12.64 5.91
C ILE A 102 -24.26 12.01 6.73
N ASN A 103 -24.66 12.63 7.84
CA ASN A 103 -25.73 12.12 8.69
C ASN A 103 -27.09 12.08 7.97
N ARG A 104 -27.41 13.10 7.17
CA ARG A 104 -28.62 13.09 6.34
C ARG A 104 -28.56 11.98 5.29
N CYS A 105 -27.44 11.85 4.60
CA CYS A 105 -27.26 10.80 3.60
C CYS A 105 -27.39 9.40 4.21
N ARG A 106 -26.69 9.12 5.32
CA ARG A 106 -26.76 7.81 5.99
C ARG A 106 -28.19 7.48 6.44
N ARG A 107 -28.93 8.46 6.96
CA ARG A 107 -30.33 8.28 7.36
C ARG A 107 -31.25 7.97 6.17
N GLU A 108 -31.00 8.58 5.01
CA GLU A 108 -31.73 8.28 3.76
C GLU A 108 -31.39 6.89 3.23
N ARG A 109 -30.10 6.53 3.20
CA ARG A 109 -29.62 5.28 2.60
C ARG A 109 -29.94 4.05 3.44
N PHE A 110 -29.71 4.10 4.73
CA PHE A 110 -29.94 2.96 5.63
C PHE A 110 -31.41 2.81 6.06
N SER A 111 -32.29 3.76 5.71
CA SER A 111 -33.66 3.87 6.22
C SER A 111 -33.72 4.06 7.74
N SER A 112 -34.87 4.48 8.27
CA SER A 112 -35.07 4.59 9.72
C SER A 112 -35.24 3.25 10.43
N ARG A 113 -35.39 2.14 9.69
CA ARG A 113 -35.60 0.80 10.26
C ARG A 113 -34.29 0.06 10.54
N ARG A 114 -33.18 0.46 9.91
CA ARG A 114 -31.89 -0.18 10.12
C ARG A 114 -31.25 0.35 11.41
N PRO A 115 -30.89 -0.54 12.35
CA PRO A 115 -30.21 -0.12 13.57
C PRO A 115 -28.81 0.42 13.26
N ALA A 116 -28.34 1.35 14.08
CA ALA A 116 -26.94 1.75 14.07
C ALA A 116 -26.04 0.56 14.48
N ILE A 117 -24.77 0.58 14.07
CA ILE A 117 -23.79 -0.43 14.47
C ILE A 117 -23.73 -0.48 16.00
N SER A 118 -23.98 -1.65 16.56
CA SER A 118 -24.06 -1.86 18.01
C SER A 118 -22.70 -2.21 18.61
N LYS A 119 -21.86 -2.94 17.87
CA LYS A 119 -20.56 -3.44 18.32
C LYS A 119 -19.48 -3.13 17.29
N ARG A 120 -18.51 -2.29 17.67
CA ARG A 120 -17.38 -1.94 16.80
C ARG A 120 -16.43 -3.12 16.56
N ASP A 121 -16.33 -4.07 17.48
CA ASP A 121 -15.48 -5.25 17.30
C ASP A 121 -15.90 -6.10 16.09
N VAL A 122 -17.21 -6.16 15.79
CA VAL A 122 -17.69 -6.89 14.60
C VAL A 122 -17.21 -6.20 13.33
N VAL A 123 -17.10 -4.87 13.31
CA VAL A 123 -16.51 -4.16 12.17
C VAL A 123 -15.05 -4.59 11.97
N HIS A 124 -14.28 -4.74 13.05
CA HIS A 124 -12.92 -5.24 12.99
C HIS A 124 -12.85 -6.67 12.43
N ASP A 125 -13.73 -7.57 12.87
CA ASP A 125 -13.82 -8.94 12.36
C ASP A 125 -13.99 -8.99 10.83
N PHE A 126 -14.83 -8.12 10.26
CA PHE A 126 -15.04 -8.05 8.81
C PHE A 126 -13.85 -7.46 8.06
N LEU A 127 -13.18 -6.47 8.65
CA LEU A 127 -11.97 -5.87 8.08
C LEU A 127 -10.81 -6.86 8.03
N GLU A 128 -10.71 -7.73 9.04
CA GLU A 128 -9.77 -8.85 9.07
C GLU A 128 -10.25 -10.07 8.26
N ARG A 129 -11.37 -9.94 7.53
CA ARG A 129 -11.97 -11.02 6.73
C ARG A 129 -12.33 -12.27 7.53
N ARG A 130 -12.54 -12.18 8.85
CA ARG A 130 -12.89 -13.32 9.73
C ARG A 130 -14.12 -14.12 9.29
N PRO A 131 -15.18 -13.54 8.68
CA PRO A 131 -16.28 -14.34 8.15
C PRO A 131 -15.81 -15.42 7.16
N PHE A 132 -14.76 -15.17 6.38
CA PHE A 132 -14.17 -16.17 5.49
C PHE A 132 -13.49 -17.31 6.26
N ASN A 133 -12.90 -17.04 7.43
CA ASN A 133 -12.33 -18.08 8.28
C ASN A 133 -13.40 -19.05 8.81
N TYR A 134 -14.61 -18.57 9.12
CA TYR A 134 -15.74 -19.45 9.43
C TYR A 134 -16.28 -20.13 8.17
N LEU A 135 -16.43 -19.37 7.08
CA LEU A 135 -17.01 -19.86 5.83
C LEU A 135 -16.20 -21.00 5.24
N GLN A 136 -14.87 -21.00 5.33
CA GLN A 136 -14.06 -22.12 4.83
C GLN A 136 -14.41 -23.44 5.51
N VAL A 137 -14.51 -23.45 6.84
CA VAL A 137 -14.85 -24.66 7.60
C VAL A 137 -16.30 -25.06 7.36
N CYS A 138 -17.22 -24.09 7.33
CA CYS A 138 -18.64 -24.36 7.06
C CYS A 138 -18.84 -24.95 5.67
N SER A 139 -18.24 -24.37 4.62
CA SER A 139 -18.31 -24.89 3.25
C SER A 139 -17.66 -26.26 3.14
N TRP A 140 -16.51 -26.49 3.78
CA TRP A 140 -15.88 -27.82 3.76
C TRP A 140 -16.78 -28.88 4.40
N LYS A 141 -17.37 -28.57 5.55
CA LYS A 141 -18.30 -29.47 6.26
C LYS A 141 -19.62 -29.69 5.54
N ASP A 142 -20.06 -28.72 4.73
CA ASP A 142 -21.26 -28.82 3.88
C ASP A 142 -21.00 -29.54 2.53
N GLY A 143 -19.74 -29.91 2.26
CA GLY A 143 -19.34 -30.62 1.04
C GLY A 143 -19.03 -29.70 -0.16
N GLU A 144 -18.88 -28.39 0.07
CA GLU A 144 -18.51 -27.40 -0.96
C GLU A 144 -17.00 -27.15 -0.97
N PHE A 145 -16.19 -28.11 -1.44
CA PHE A 145 -14.72 -28.04 -1.40
C PHE A 145 -14.15 -26.76 -2.05
N ALA A 146 -14.57 -26.44 -3.28
CA ALA A 146 -14.07 -25.25 -3.99
C ALA A 146 -14.35 -23.95 -3.21
N ALA A 147 -15.55 -23.81 -2.63
CA ALA A 147 -15.90 -22.65 -1.82
C ALA A 147 -15.06 -22.58 -0.53
N ALA A 148 -14.73 -23.73 0.06
CA ALA A 148 -13.89 -23.81 1.24
C ALA A 148 -12.45 -23.33 0.96
N ALA A 149 -11.82 -23.88 -0.08
CA ALA A 149 -10.45 -23.51 -0.48
C ALA A 149 -10.36 -22.02 -0.83
N THR A 150 -11.33 -21.51 -1.60
CA THR A 150 -11.39 -20.08 -1.95
C THR A 150 -11.62 -19.17 -0.74
N ALA A 151 -12.48 -19.56 0.21
CA ALA A 151 -12.67 -18.80 1.45
C ALA A 151 -11.40 -18.82 2.33
N ALA A 152 -10.71 -19.96 2.41
CA ALA A 152 -9.45 -20.08 3.14
C ALA A 152 -8.37 -19.17 2.55
N TYR A 153 -8.22 -19.17 1.22
CA TYR A 153 -7.29 -18.28 0.52
C TYR A 153 -7.66 -16.81 0.74
N THR A 154 -8.93 -16.44 0.62
CA THR A 154 -9.42 -15.06 0.85
C THR A 154 -9.07 -14.56 2.26
N TYR A 155 -9.17 -15.43 3.28
CA TYR A 155 -8.77 -15.11 4.66
C TYR A 155 -7.26 -14.99 4.81
N LEU A 156 -6.49 -15.94 4.26
CA LEU A 156 -5.03 -15.97 4.32
C LEU A 156 -4.41 -14.72 3.69
N VAL A 157 -4.95 -14.22 2.58
CA VAL A 157 -4.44 -13.01 1.91
C VAL A 157 -4.45 -11.79 2.83
N ALA A 158 -5.47 -11.64 3.69
CA ALA A 158 -5.53 -10.55 4.67
C ALA A 158 -4.76 -10.84 5.96
N ASN A 159 -4.44 -12.12 6.24
CA ASN A 159 -3.80 -12.56 7.47
C ASN A 159 -2.58 -13.45 7.18
N PRO A 160 -1.57 -12.97 6.41
CA PRO A 160 -0.46 -13.81 5.96
C PRO A 160 0.48 -14.27 7.10
N GLY A 161 0.37 -13.68 8.29
CA GLY A 161 1.10 -14.07 9.49
C GLY A 161 0.40 -15.11 10.37
N ASP A 162 -0.84 -15.50 10.04
CA ASP A 162 -1.61 -16.48 10.80
C ASP A 162 -1.18 -17.91 10.41
N GLU A 163 -0.54 -18.61 11.36
CA GLU A 163 -0.05 -19.98 11.15
C GLU A 163 -1.19 -21.01 10.98
N GLU A 164 -2.35 -20.79 11.59
CA GLU A 164 -3.52 -21.65 11.41
C GLU A 164 -4.11 -21.45 10.01
N ALA A 165 -4.17 -20.20 9.53
CA ALA A 165 -4.59 -19.92 8.16
C ALA A 165 -3.69 -20.59 7.11
N LYS A 166 -2.36 -20.58 7.32
CA LYS A 166 -1.40 -21.28 6.45
C LYS A 166 -1.62 -22.79 6.46
N ALA A 167 -1.75 -23.39 7.65
CA ALA A 167 -1.99 -24.82 7.79
C ALA A 167 -3.31 -25.25 7.14
N ASN A 168 -4.37 -24.45 7.28
CA ASN A 168 -5.65 -24.69 6.61
C ASN A 168 -5.51 -24.62 5.09
N MET A 169 -4.79 -23.64 4.56
CA MET A 169 -4.56 -23.54 3.11
C MET A 169 -3.74 -24.72 2.58
N GLU A 170 -2.69 -25.13 3.30
CA GLU A 170 -1.88 -26.31 2.96
C GLU A 170 -2.74 -27.59 2.96
N PHE A 171 -3.68 -27.74 3.89
CA PHE A 171 -4.64 -28.84 3.89
C PHE A 171 -5.44 -28.90 2.58
N TYR A 172 -6.02 -27.79 2.13
CA TYR A 172 -6.78 -27.78 0.87
C TYR A 172 -5.87 -28.00 -0.35
N MET A 173 -4.67 -27.42 -0.37
CA MET A 173 -3.74 -27.56 -1.51
C MET A 173 -3.23 -28.99 -1.72
N ASN A 174 -3.24 -29.81 -0.68
CA ASN A 174 -2.82 -31.21 -0.74
C ASN A 174 -3.94 -32.18 -1.14
N ASP A 175 -5.18 -31.70 -1.26
CA ASP A 175 -6.32 -32.52 -1.68
C ASP A 175 -6.31 -32.75 -3.21
N ALA A 176 -6.86 -33.88 -3.65
CA ALA A 176 -6.93 -34.23 -5.07
C ALA A 176 -7.93 -33.37 -5.86
N GLU A 177 -8.90 -32.74 -5.19
CA GLU A 177 -9.87 -31.82 -5.80
C GLU A 177 -9.30 -30.41 -6.02
N PHE A 178 -8.09 -30.11 -5.52
CA PHE A 178 -7.50 -28.79 -5.62
C PHE A 178 -7.01 -28.44 -7.03
N THR A 179 -7.30 -27.21 -7.44
CA THR A 179 -6.78 -26.59 -8.66
C THR A 179 -6.34 -25.16 -8.38
N GLU A 180 -5.34 -24.65 -9.11
CA GLU A 180 -4.77 -23.32 -8.86
C GLU A 180 -5.78 -22.17 -9.02
N ASP A 181 -6.83 -22.35 -9.83
CA ASP A 181 -7.90 -21.36 -9.99
C ASP A 181 -8.75 -21.14 -8.72
N LEU A 182 -8.66 -22.05 -7.73
CA LEU A 182 -9.27 -21.86 -6.42
C LEU A 182 -8.54 -20.82 -5.57
N LEU A 183 -7.31 -20.43 -5.93
CA LEU A 183 -6.55 -19.33 -5.31
C LEU A 183 -7.07 -17.96 -5.78
N ASP A 184 -8.36 -17.74 -5.53
CA ASP A 184 -9.09 -16.54 -5.91
C ASP A 184 -9.50 -15.76 -4.66
N ASP A 185 -8.90 -14.58 -4.46
CA ASP A 185 -9.29 -13.68 -3.38
C ASP A 185 -10.63 -13.01 -3.73
N LYS A 186 -11.70 -13.41 -3.03
CA LYS A 186 -13.05 -12.83 -3.24
C LYS A 186 -13.16 -11.36 -2.85
N MET A 187 -12.18 -10.83 -2.14
CA MET A 187 -12.11 -9.42 -1.75
C MET A 187 -11.04 -8.65 -2.54
N ARG A 188 -10.50 -9.23 -3.62
CA ARG A 188 -9.49 -8.59 -4.47
C ARG A 188 -10.04 -7.33 -5.14
N THR A 189 -9.34 -6.23 -4.94
CA THR A 189 -9.68 -4.93 -5.51
C THR A 189 -9.37 -4.86 -7.00
N ASP A 190 -9.97 -3.90 -7.70
CA ASP A 190 -9.72 -3.69 -9.13
C ASP A 190 -8.27 -3.24 -9.39
N TYR A 191 -7.68 -2.44 -8.50
CA TYR A 191 -6.28 -2.03 -8.64
C TYR A 191 -5.32 -3.23 -8.57
N GLU A 192 -5.53 -4.15 -7.62
CA GLU A 192 -4.72 -5.38 -7.50
C GLU A 192 -4.84 -6.24 -8.75
N ARG A 193 -6.07 -6.44 -9.23
CA ARG A 193 -6.32 -7.23 -10.44
C ARG A 193 -5.60 -6.65 -11.65
N MET A 194 -5.64 -5.34 -11.82
CA MET A 194 -4.97 -4.65 -12.92
C MET A 194 -3.46 -4.65 -12.76
N PHE A 195 -2.94 -4.48 -11.54
CA PHE A 195 -1.50 -4.56 -11.27
C PHE A 195 -0.95 -5.95 -11.60
N ILE A 196 -1.57 -7.02 -11.06
CA ILE A 196 -1.20 -8.41 -11.34
C ILE A 196 -1.27 -8.69 -12.86
N SER A 197 -2.33 -8.24 -13.53
CA SER A 197 -2.49 -8.43 -14.97
C SER A 197 -1.45 -7.63 -15.79
N GLY A 198 -0.99 -6.49 -15.29
CA GLY A 198 0.07 -5.68 -15.89
C GLY A 198 1.44 -6.33 -15.74
N VAL A 199 1.76 -6.86 -14.56
CA VAL A 199 3.01 -7.61 -14.30
C VAL A 199 3.05 -8.88 -15.14
N ARG A 200 1.96 -9.65 -15.20
CA ARG A 200 1.89 -10.84 -16.07
C ARG A 200 2.09 -10.47 -17.55
N ALA A 201 1.47 -9.39 -18.02
CA ALA A 201 1.66 -8.93 -19.39
C ALA A 201 3.11 -8.47 -19.67
N TYR A 202 3.82 -7.94 -18.67
CA TYR A 202 5.26 -7.67 -18.76
C TYR A 202 6.07 -8.97 -18.93
N GLU A 203 5.76 -10.01 -18.15
CA GLU A 203 6.42 -11.32 -18.22
C GLU A 203 6.16 -12.04 -19.56
N GLU A 204 4.95 -11.90 -20.09
CA GLU A 204 4.54 -12.42 -21.40
C GLU A 204 5.02 -11.57 -22.58
N GLU A 205 5.74 -10.47 -22.32
CA GLU A 205 6.19 -9.48 -23.31
C GLU A 205 5.05 -8.82 -24.13
N ASP A 206 3.81 -8.85 -23.64
CA ASP A 206 2.69 -8.10 -24.21
C ASP A 206 2.75 -6.64 -23.73
N TRP A 207 3.63 -5.87 -24.36
CA TRP A 207 3.91 -4.50 -23.95
C TRP A 207 2.68 -3.59 -24.01
N GLN A 208 1.76 -3.83 -24.95
CA GLN A 208 0.54 -3.04 -25.10
C GLN A 208 -0.38 -3.25 -23.90
N LYS A 209 -0.64 -4.52 -23.54
CA LYS A 209 -1.43 -4.84 -22.35
C LYS A 209 -0.74 -4.43 -21.06
N CYS A 210 0.59 -4.59 -20.99
CA CYS A 210 1.36 -4.16 -19.82
C CYS A 210 1.08 -2.68 -19.51
N VAL A 211 1.25 -1.81 -20.51
CA VAL A 211 0.99 -0.38 -20.33
C VAL A 211 -0.47 -0.14 -19.95
N SER A 212 -1.44 -0.69 -20.71
CA SER A 212 -2.85 -0.39 -20.45
C SER A 212 -3.29 -0.86 -19.07
N HIS A 213 -2.88 -2.06 -18.63
CA HIS A 213 -3.24 -2.59 -17.32
C HIS A 213 -2.59 -1.81 -16.18
N LEU A 214 -1.32 -1.40 -16.31
CA LEU A 214 -0.65 -0.62 -15.26
C LEU A 214 -1.18 0.81 -15.16
N ASP A 215 -1.53 1.44 -16.29
CA ASP A 215 -2.19 2.74 -16.30
C ASP A 215 -3.55 2.66 -15.58
N THR A 216 -4.35 1.62 -15.86
CA THR A 216 -5.60 1.37 -15.13
C THR A 216 -5.36 1.04 -13.65
N ALA A 217 -4.33 0.25 -13.33
CA ALA A 217 -3.98 -0.07 -11.96
C ALA A 217 -3.68 1.19 -11.13
N LEU A 218 -2.98 2.16 -11.72
CA LEU A 218 -2.69 3.43 -11.06
C LEU A 218 -3.95 4.28 -10.81
N GLU A 219 -4.86 4.32 -11.79
CA GLU A 219 -6.14 5.03 -11.62
C GLU A 219 -7.03 4.39 -10.54
N GLU A 220 -7.16 3.07 -10.57
CA GLU A 220 -7.92 2.32 -9.56
C GLU A 220 -7.26 2.35 -8.18
N PHE A 221 -5.93 2.44 -8.12
CA PHE A 221 -5.20 2.62 -6.86
C PHE A 221 -5.65 3.92 -6.17
N PHE A 222 -5.65 5.05 -6.88
CA PHE A 222 -6.04 6.33 -6.26
C PHE A 222 -7.51 6.35 -5.82
N LYS A 223 -8.40 5.66 -6.53
CA LYS A 223 -9.80 5.48 -6.09
C LYS A 223 -9.86 4.65 -4.81
N THR A 224 -9.14 3.53 -4.77
CA THR A 224 -9.09 2.63 -3.61
C THR A 224 -8.45 3.31 -2.39
N GLU A 225 -7.41 4.12 -2.61
CA GLU A 225 -6.75 4.92 -1.58
C GLU A 225 -7.73 5.97 -1.00
N GLU A 226 -8.48 6.68 -1.85
CA GLU A 226 -9.50 7.63 -1.38
C GLU A 226 -10.56 6.95 -0.49
N LEU A 227 -11.03 5.76 -0.88
CA LEU A 227 -11.97 4.97 -0.08
C LEU A 227 -11.35 4.54 1.26
N CYS A 228 -10.09 4.06 1.25
CA CYS A 228 -9.37 3.75 2.48
C CYS A 228 -9.28 4.95 3.43
N ARG A 229 -9.03 6.15 2.90
CA ARG A 229 -8.95 7.38 3.70
C ARG A 229 -10.30 7.82 4.26
N ILE A 230 -11.38 7.58 3.52
CA ILE A 230 -12.76 7.81 3.98
C ILE A 230 -13.05 6.89 5.17
N ASP A 231 -12.70 5.63 5.05
CA ASP A 231 -12.88 4.61 6.09
C ASP A 231 -12.25 4.96 7.42
N CYS A 232 -11.07 5.59 7.39
CA CYS A 232 -10.37 6.03 8.60
C CYS A 232 -11.17 7.02 9.45
N ARG A 233 -12.10 7.78 8.86
CA ARG A 233 -12.88 8.79 9.59
C ARG A 233 -13.92 8.19 10.54
N ASP A 234 -14.36 6.95 10.28
CA ASP A 234 -15.30 6.24 11.14
C ASP A 234 -14.60 5.31 12.16
N ARG A 235 -13.26 5.33 12.20
CA ARG A 235 -12.41 4.41 12.99
C ARG A 235 -11.48 5.15 13.97
N VAL A 236 -11.96 6.25 14.53
CA VAL A 236 -11.23 6.97 15.57
C VAL A 236 -10.98 6.04 16.75
N ASP A 237 -9.71 5.92 17.12
CA ASP A 237 -9.26 5.26 18.34
C ASP A 237 -9.47 6.21 19.52
N TRP A 238 -10.28 5.76 20.47
CA TRP A 238 -10.63 6.52 21.68
C TRP A 238 -9.76 6.12 22.89
N THR A 239 -8.83 5.18 22.72
CA THR A 239 -7.93 4.78 23.80
C THR A 239 -7.05 5.95 24.24
N GLY A 240 -6.83 6.07 25.56
CA GLY A 240 -6.03 7.15 26.14
C GLY A 240 -6.73 8.51 26.23
N ILE A 241 -7.98 8.65 25.79
CA ILE A 241 -8.78 9.87 26.00
C ILE A 241 -9.47 9.79 27.36
N GLY A 242 -8.97 10.56 28.34
CA GLY A 242 -9.48 10.63 29.70
C GLY A 242 -10.48 11.77 29.93
N SER A 243 -11.22 11.72 31.04
CA SER A 243 -12.18 12.76 31.44
C SER A 243 -11.52 14.10 31.78
N ASP A 244 -10.25 14.08 32.17
CA ASP A 244 -9.51 15.25 32.67
C ASP A 244 -8.69 15.91 31.55
N ASN A 245 -8.72 15.35 30.33
CA ASN A 245 -8.06 15.93 29.17
C ASN A 245 -8.76 17.21 28.74
N ASP A 246 -7.98 18.26 28.47
CA ASP A 246 -8.51 19.48 27.87
C ASP A 246 -8.95 19.22 26.40
N VAL A 247 -9.67 20.19 25.84
CA VAL A 247 -10.24 20.05 24.49
C VAL A 247 -9.19 19.87 23.40
N ASP A 248 -8.02 20.50 23.51
CA ASP A 248 -6.96 20.42 22.50
C ASP A 248 -6.27 19.05 22.57
N THR A 249 -6.10 18.49 23.77
CA THR A 249 -5.64 17.10 23.95
C THR A 249 -6.59 16.11 23.29
N ILE A 250 -7.90 16.27 23.48
CA ILE A 250 -8.93 15.40 22.86
C ILE A 250 -8.89 15.52 21.33
N LEU A 251 -8.89 16.75 20.80
CA LEU A 251 -8.86 16.97 19.36
C LEU A 251 -7.58 16.43 18.72
N THR A 252 -6.44 16.60 19.38
CA THR A 252 -5.16 16.08 18.92
C THR A 252 -5.18 14.55 18.84
N ALA A 253 -5.72 13.86 19.85
CA ALA A 253 -5.86 12.40 19.82
C ALA A 253 -6.73 11.91 18.65
N ILE A 254 -7.89 12.56 18.43
CA ILE A 254 -8.80 12.24 17.31
C ILE A 254 -8.11 12.46 15.96
N HIS A 255 -7.41 13.58 15.81
CA HIS A 255 -6.69 13.91 14.57
C HIS A 255 -5.51 12.98 14.33
N ARG A 256 -4.70 12.68 15.35
CA ARG A 256 -3.62 11.70 15.27
C ARG A 256 -4.14 10.35 14.81
N SER A 257 -5.18 9.82 15.46
CA SER A 257 -5.77 8.53 15.08
C SER A 257 -6.25 8.52 13.62
N THR A 258 -6.95 9.57 13.20
CA THR A 258 -7.47 9.67 11.83
C THR A 258 -6.34 9.80 10.80
N VAL A 259 -5.35 10.67 11.06
CA VAL A 259 -4.23 10.93 10.14
C VAL A 259 -3.30 9.74 10.06
N SER A 260 -3.02 9.05 11.17
CA SER A 260 -2.23 7.81 11.18
C SER A 260 -2.88 6.74 10.30
N CYS A 261 -4.17 6.45 10.50
CA CYS A 261 -4.89 5.51 9.64
C CYS A 261 -4.85 5.90 8.15
N GLN A 262 -5.02 7.19 7.84
CA GLN A 262 -4.98 7.69 6.46
C GLN A 262 -3.58 7.59 5.85
N HIS A 263 -2.54 7.92 6.61
CA HIS A 263 -1.15 7.82 6.18
C HIS A 263 -0.78 6.37 5.87
N ASP A 264 -1.29 5.43 6.67
CA ASP A 264 -1.06 3.99 6.52
C ASP A 264 -1.81 3.36 5.34
N CYS A 265 -2.75 4.05 4.68
CA CYS A 265 -3.48 3.51 3.54
C CYS A 265 -2.56 3.02 2.42
N LEU A 266 -1.48 3.75 2.09
CA LEU A 266 -0.50 3.30 1.10
C LEU A 266 0.17 1.98 1.52
N SER A 267 0.59 1.88 2.79
CA SER A 267 1.23 0.66 3.32
C SER A 267 0.27 -0.53 3.25
N ARG A 268 -0.98 -0.34 3.70
CA ARG A 268 -2.04 -1.36 3.66
C ARG A 268 -2.34 -1.81 2.23
N LEU A 269 -2.45 -0.87 1.30
CA LEU A 269 -2.67 -1.14 -0.14
C LEU A 269 -1.38 -1.58 -0.87
N SER A 270 -0.28 -1.80 -0.17
CA SER A 270 0.94 -2.35 -0.78
C SER A 270 1.10 -3.84 -0.51
N TRP A 271 0.14 -4.46 0.18
CA TRP A 271 0.07 -5.90 0.35
C TRP A 271 -0.81 -6.51 -0.74
N ILE A 272 -0.23 -7.33 -1.60
CA ILE A 272 -0.94 -8.00 -2.70
C ILE A 272 -0.68 -9.50 -2.59
N ASN A 273 -1.74 -10.30 -2.53
CA ASN A 273 -1.68 -11.75 -2.32
C ASN A 273 -0.81 -12.15 -1.11
N GLY A 274 -0.82 -11.38 -0.02
CA GLY A 274 -0.05 -11.66 1.20
C GLY A 274 1.43 -11.21 1.17
N HIS A 275 1.88 -10.56 0.09
CA HIS A 275 3.25 -10.05 -0.04
C HIS A 275 3.29 -8.52 -0.06
N SER A 276 4.26 -7.92 0.64
CA SER A 276 4.47 -6.47 0.61
C SER A 276 5.31 -6.04 -0.59
N PHE A 277 4.83 -5.05 -1.33
CA PHE A 277 5.51 -4.43 -2.46
C PHE A 277 6.19 -3.09 -2.10
N GLY A 278 6.32 -2.77 -0.81
CA GLY A 278 6.88 -1.50 -0.36
C GLY A 278 5.99 -0.32 -0.76
N ASN A 279 6.50 0.65 -1.54
CA ASN A 279 5.66 1.71 -2.10
C ASN A 279 5.02 1.23 -3.40
N ILE A 280 3.77 0.74 -3.35
CA ILE A 280 3.11 0.16 -4.53
C ILE A 280 2.98 1.13 -5.71
N VAL A 281 2.78 2.44 -5.46
CA VAL A 281 2.71 3.44 -6.54
C VAL A 281 4.06 3.55 -7.25
N ALA A 282 5.15 3.55 -6.49
CA ALA A 282 6.49 3.48 -7.08
C ALA A 282 6.68 2.18 -7.87
N GLN A 283 6.24 1.02 -7.36
CA GLN A 283 6.34 -0.25 -8.10
C GLN A 283 5.53 -0.25 -9.40
N ILE A 284 4.33 0.33 -9.42
CA ILE A 284 3.56 0.50 -10.66
C ILE A 284 4.39 1.31 -11.68
N TYR A 285 4.98 2.44 -11.25
CA TYR A 285 5.84 3.25 -12.11
C TYR A 285 7.13 2.53 -12.55
N ARG A 286 7.68 1.62 -11.74
CA ARG A 286 8.83 0.78 -12.10
C ARG A 286 8.50 -0.11 -13.30
N TYR A 287 7.36 -0.79 -13.28
CA TYR A 287 6.90 -1.62 -14.39
C TYR A 287 6.46 -0.77 -15.60
N GLN A 288 5.76 0.35 -15.39
CA GLN A 288 5.39 1.27 -16.47
C GLN A 288 6.62 1.78 -17.22
N HIS A 289 7.69 2.17 -16.50
CA HIS A 289 8.97 2.55 -17.10
C HIS A 289 9.48 1.47 -18.07
N LEU A 290 9.53 0.21 -17.63
CA LEU A 290 10.04 -0.90 -18.45
C LEU A 290 9.15 -1.12 -19.69
N CYS A 291 7.83 -1.09 -19.52
CA CYS A 291 6.90 -1.31 -20.63
C CYS A 291 6.90 -0.14 -21.62
N TYR A 292 6.97 1.11 -21.16
CA TYR A 292 7.14 2.27 -22.04
C TYR A 292 8.45 2.22 -22.80
N PHE A 293 9.55 1.81 -22.16
CA PHE A 293 10.84 1.64 -22.83
C PHE A 293 10.76 0.62 -23.97
N LYS A 294 10.14 -0.54 -23.72
CA LYS A 294 9.94 -1.59 -24.73
C LYS A 294 9.06 -1.14 -25.89
N GLN A 295 8.11 -0.25 -25.64
CA GLN A 295 7.31 0.41 -26.67
C GLN A 295 8.01 1.61 -27.36
N LYS A 296 9.27 1.90 -27.04
CA LYS A 296 10.02 3.07 -27.55
C LYS A 296 9.40 4.43 -27.16
N ARG A 297 8.66 4.47 -26.05
CA ARG A 297 8.04 5.68 -25.49
C ARG A 297 8.98 6.34 -24.47
N GLY A 298 10.12 6.83 -24.93
CA GLY A 298 11.22 7.31 -24.07
C GLY A 298 10.84 8.43 -23.11
N GLN A 299 10.00 9.39 -23.52
CA GLN A 299 9.53 10.46 -22.64
C GLN A 299 8.64 9.95 -21.50
N ASP A 300 7.77 8.98 -21.78
CA ASP A 300 6.90 8.40 -20.76
C ASP A 300 7.69 7.52 -19.80
N ALA A 301 8.67 6.78 -20.32
CA ALA A 301 9.61 6.01 -19.52
C ALA A 301 10.43 6.91 -18.57
N ALA A 302 10.96 8.04 -19.06
CA ALA A 302 11.68 9.02 -18.24
C ALA A 302 10.77 9.68 -17.18
N ARG A 303 9.51 9.98 -17.53
CA ARG A 303 8.53 10.50 -16.57
C ARG A 303 8.20 9.49 -15.47
N ALA A 304 8.02 8.22 -15.84
CA ALA A 304 7.78 7.12 -14.89
C ALA A 304 8.97 6.94 -13.92
N ILE A 305 10.21 7.04 -14.41
CA ILE A 305 11.42 7.09 -13.56
C ILE A 305 11.33 8.23 -12.54
N SER A 306 10.98 9.45 -12.97
CA SER A 306 10.87 10.59 -12.05
C SER A 306 9.74 10.44 -11.04
N ASN A 307 8.58 9.91 -11.45
CA ASN A 307 7.49 9.60 -10.51
C ASN A 307 7.92 8.56 -9.47
N HIS A 308 8.63 7.51 -9.90
CA HIS A 308 9.18 6.50 -8.99
C HIS A 308 10.15 7.14 -8.00
N LEU A 309 11.17 7.88 -8.47
CA LEU A 309 12.20 8.47 -7.62
C LEU A 309 11.69 9.47 -6.58
N LEU A 310 10.56 10.13 -6.87
CA LEU A 310 9.90 11.01 -5.91
C LEU A 310 9.30 10.23 -4.72
N LEU A 311 8.91 8.97 -4.95
CA LEU A 311 8.21 8.12 -3.98
C LEU A 311 9.12 7.07 -3.34
N ASP A 312 10.13 6.61 -4.08
CA ASP A 312 11.15 5.66 -3.66
C ASP A 312 12.45 5.93 -4.45
N ALA A 313 13.49 6.35 -3.73
CA ALA A 313 14.79 6.71 -4.29
C ALA A 313 15.71 5.50 -4.56
N SER A 314 15.17 4.44 -5.17
CA SER A 314 15.86 3.15 -5.38
C SER A 314 17.11 3.26 -6.28
N PRO A 315 18.23 2.57 -5.92
CA PRO A 315 19.48 2.67 -6.68
C PRO A 315 19.37 2.24 -8.15
N ASP A 316 18.60 1.21 -8.46
CA ASP A 316 18.44 0.71 -9.82
C ASP A 316 17.65 1.69 -10.70
N ILE A 317 16.68 2.42 -10.12
CA ILE A 317 15.95 3.46 -10.86
C ILE A 317 16.80 4.72 -11.01
N ARG A 318 17.66 5.04 -10.04
CA ARG A 318 18.68 6.10 -10.23
C ARG A 318 19.64 5.73 -11.36
N TRP A 319 20.06 4.48 -11.46
CA TRP A 319 20.85 4.00 -12.60
C TRP A 319 20.10 4.20 -13.94
N ASN A 320 18.81 3.83 -13.99
CA ASN A 320 17.98 4.05 -15.18
C ASN A 320 17.94 5.55 -15.54
N LYS A 321 17.76 6.45 -14.56
CA LYS A 321 17.81 7.89 -14.81
C LYS A 321 19.15 8.33 -15.41
N ALA A 322 20.27 7.90 -14.82
CA ALA A 322 21.61 8.20 -15.31
C ALA A 322 21.80 7.74 -16.76
N HIS A 323 21.38 6.52 -17.07
CA HIS A 323 21.44 5.97 -18.42
C HIS A 323 20.58 6.79 -19.39
N TYR A 324 19.35 7.15 -19.03
CA TYR A 324 18.47 7.94 -19.89
C TYR A 324 18.98 9.36 -20.13
N MET A 325 19.66 9.98 -19.16
CA MET A 325 20.31 11.28 -19.35
C MET A 325 21.38 11.22 -20.46
N THR A 326 22.03 10.07 -20.67
CA THR A 326 22.96 9.87 -21.80
C THR A 326 22.25 9.67 -23.14
N LEU A 327 21.06 9.04 -23.13
CA LEU A 327 20.26 8.81 -24.33
C LEU A 327 19.55 10.10 -24.80
N TYR A 328 19.21 10.98 -23.87
CA TYR A 328 18.48 12.23 -24.11
C TYR A 328 19.24 13.45 -23.55
N PRO A 329 20.44 13.76 -24.07
CA PRO A 329 21.25 14.85 -23.54
C PRO A 329 20.54 16.20 -23.67
N GLY A 330 20.54 16.98 -22.58
CA GLY A 330 19.93 18.32 -22.53
C GLY A 330 18.39 18.33 -22.50
N ARG A 331 17.75 17.19 -22.24
CA ARG A 331 16.29 17.05 -22.18
C ARG A 331 15.76 16.95 -20.75
N ASP A 332 16.24 17.80 -19.83
CA ASP A 332 15.89 17.72 -18.40
C ASP A 332 14.38 17.84 -18.14
N GLU A 333 13.62 18.45 -19.05
CA GLU A 333 12.18 18.63 -18.92
C GLU A 333 11.38 17.33 -18.95
N ILE A 334 11.93 16.25 -19.51
CA ILE A 334 11.25 14.94 -19.55
C ILE A 334 11.34 14.19 -18.21
N PHE A 335 12.26 14.61 -17.33
CA PHE A 335 12.48 14.02 -16.02
C PHE A 335 11.69 14.75 -14.92
N ARG A 336 10.46 15.15 -15.20
CA ARG A 336 9.57 15.78 -14.22
C ARG A 336 8.43 14.87 -13.81
N PRO A 337 8.19 14.64 -12.51
CA PRO A 337 7.03 13.91 -12.04
C PRO A 337 5.71 14.57 -12.47
N GLU A 338 4.65 13.77 -12.55
CA GLU A 338 3.31 14.25 -12.79
C GLU A 338 2.78 15.05 -11.60
N ALA A 339 2.04 16.13 -11.86
CA ALA A 339 1.49 17.00 -10.82
C ALA A 339 0.67 16.24 -9.75
N ARG A 340 -0.08 15.21 -10.15
CA ARG A 340 -0.85 14.37 -9.21
C ARG A 340 0.05 13.63 -8.21
N ILE A 341 1.22 13.17 -8.66
CA ILE A 341 2.17 12.43 -7.81
C ILE A 341 2.93 13.38 -6.90
N VAL A 342 3.25 14.59 -7.39
CA VAL A 342 3.79 15.66 -6.56
C VAL A 342 2.83 16.00 -5.42
N GLU A 343 1.54 16.16 -5.71
CA GLU A 343 0.55 16.47 -4.68
C GLU A 343 0.34 15.29 -3.71
N PHE A 344 0.34 14.05 -4.22
CA PHE A 344 0.27 12.84 -3.39
C PHE A 344 1.45 12.76 -2.42
N ALA A 345 2.69 12.90 -2.90
CA ALA A 345 3.89 12.90 -2.06
C ALA A 345 3.87 14.03 -1.03
N ARG A 346 3.43 15.23 -1.44
CA ARG A 346 3.36 16.41 -0.57
C ARG A 346 2.36 16.24 0.57
N ASN A 347 1.16 15.72 0.28
CA ASN A 347 0.16 15.44 1.32
C ASN A 347 0.69 14.43 2.34
N ARG A 348 1.34 13.35 1.87
CA ARG A 348 1.96 12.36 2.76
C ARG A 348 3.07 12.96 3.63
N LEU A 349 3.88 13.87 3.08
CA LEU A 349 4.92 14.56 3.85
C LEU A 349 4.31 15.41 4.98
N TYR A 350 3.21 16.12 4.72
CA TYR A 350 2.54 16.91 5.76
C TYR A 350 1.91 16.03 6.85
N GLU A 351 1.32 14.89 6.46
CA GLU A 351 0.80 13.90 7.40
C GLU A 351 1.92 13.34 8.29
N GLN A 352 3.04 12.94 7.68
CA GLN A 352 4.20 12.42 8.42
C GLN A 352 4.73 13.44 9.42
N ARG A 353 4.96 14.69 8.99
CA ARG A 353 5.43 15.77 9.87
C ARG A 353 4.50 16.01 11.06
N PHE A 354 3.18 15.94 10.84
CA PHE A 354 2.20 16.05 11.92
C PHE A 354 2.28 14.85 12.88
N LEU A 355 2.39 13.63 12.36
CA LEU A 355 2.50 12.42 13.17
C LEU A 355 3.79 12.41 13.99
N ASP A 356 4.94 12.71 13.37
CA ASP A 356 6.24 12.82 14.04
C ASP A 356 6.17 13.81 15.21
N PHE A 357 5.59 14.99 14.98
CA PHE A 357 5.42 15.99 16.04
C PHE A 357 4.61 15.44 17.22
N VAL A 358 3.47 14.81 16.95
CA VAL A 358 2.61 14.26 18.01
C VAL A 358 3.31 13.12 18.75
N GLU A 359 3.99 12.22 18.04
CA GLU A 359 4.63 11.04 18.62
C GLU A 359 5.90 11.35 19.42
N ASP A 360 6.74 12.25 18.91
CA ASP A 360 8.02 12.58 19.54
C ASP A 360 7.85 13.55 20.71
N LYS A 361 6.93 14.52 20.59
CA LYS A 361 6.80 15.61 21.58
C LYS A 361 5.77 15.33 22.67
N SER A 362 4.77 14.51 22.40
CA SER A 362 3.69 14.23 23.37
C SER A 362 3.93 12.98 24.22
N LYS A 363 5.03 12.24 23.98
CA LYS A 363 5.32 10.99 24.68
C LYS A 363 6.05 11.25 26.00
N LEU A 364 5.45 10.79 27.11
CA LEU A 364 6.11 10.78 28.41
C LEU A 364 7.20 9.71 28.44
N VAL A 365 8.46 10.14 28.65
CA VAL A 365 9.60 9.25 28.89
C VAL A 365 9.96 9.35 30.37
N HIS A 366 9.83 8.24 31.09
CA HIS A 366 10.01 8.19 32.56
C HIS A 366 9.13 9.20 33.33
N GLY A 367 7.91 9.44 32.83
CA GLY A 367 6.97 10.38 33.45
C GLY A 367 7.30 11.86 33.24
N MET A 368 8.25 12.17 32.37
CA MET A 368 8.59 13.55 31.97
C MET A 368 8.38 13.73 30.48
N TYR A 369 7.97 14.94 30.09
CA TYR A 369 7.99 15.34 28.69
C TYR A 369 9.42 15.58 28.20
N PRO A 370 9.68 15.47 26.88
CA PRO A 370 10.93 15.94 26.30
C PRO A 370 11.20 17.41 26.67
N THR A 371 12.47 17.78 26.77
CA THR A 371 12.86 19.17 27.03
C THR A 371 12.30 20.08 25.96
N GLU A 372 11.65 21.16 26.38
CA GLU A 372 11.10 22.19 25.52
C GLU A 372 12.18 22.79 24.61
N SER A 373 11.80 23.05 23.36
CA SER A 373 12.67 23.51 22.27
C SER A 373 11.95 24.56 21.42
N ARG A 374 12.70 25.34 20.63
CA ARG A 374 12.10 26.37 19.76
C ARG A 374 11.22 25.74 18.68
N GLU A 375 11.58 24.53 18.26
CA GLU A 375 10.88 23.72 17.28
C GLU A 375 9.46 23.35 17.71
N ASP A 376 9.17 23.32 19.02
CA ASP A 376 7.83 22.99 19.56
C ASP A 376 6.77 24.05 19.21
N TYR A 377 7.22 25.25 18.85
CA TYR A 377 6.38 26.41 18.51
C TYR A 377 6.43 26.77 17.04
N ALA A 378 7.18 26.01 16.23
CA ALA A 378 7.29 26.28 14.80
C ALA A 378 5.98 25.91 14.08
N PRO A 379 5.52 26.70 13.09
CA PRO A 379 4.40 26.30 12.26
C PRO A 379 4.75 25.07 11.41
N LEU A 380 3.74 24.29 11.03
CA LEU A 380 3.92 23.25 10.02
C LEU A 380 4.37 23.89 8.70
N GLU A 381 5.62 23.62 8.33
CA GLU A 381 6.24 24.21 7.14
C GLU A 381 5.58 23.68 5.86
N ALA A 382 5.13 24.60 5.01
CA ALA A 382 4.67 24.27 3.67
C ALA A 382 5.88 23.97 2.78
N THR A 383 5.80 22.88 2.01
CA THR A 383 6.85 22.50 1.06
C THR A 383 6.49 22.98 -0.33
N GLU A 384 7.39 23.78 -0.92
CA GLU A 384 7.26 24.21 -2.30
C GLU A 384 7.39 23.02 -3.25
N ARG A 385 6.59 23.02 -4.33
CA ARG A 385 6.56 21.88 -5.27
C ARG A 385 7.89 21.64 -5.93
N ASP A 386 8.57 22.72 -6.32
CA ASP A 386 9.88 22.66 -6.98
C ASP A 386 10.99 22.17 -6.05
N GLU A 387 10.87 22.44 -4.75
CA GLU A 387 11.78 21.90 -3.74
C GLU A 387 11.57 20.40 -3.54
N LEU A 388 10.31 19.95 -3.47
CA LEU A 388 9.97 18.54 -3.29
C LEU A 388 10.46 17.65 -4.43
N ILE A 389 10.41 18.14 -5.68
CA ILE A 389 10.83 17.36 -6.86
C ILE A 389 12.34 17.50 -7.17
N LYS A 390 13.07 18.31 -6.40
CA LYS A 390 14.49 18.56 -6.65
C LYS A 390 15.32 17.32 -6.33
N ASP A 391 15.78 16.65 -7.36
CA ASP A 391 16.72 15.54 -7.23
C ASP A 391 18.16 16.06 -7.10
N SER A 392 18.67 16.10 -5.87
CA SER A 392 20.02 16.57 -5.54
C SER A 392 21.10 15.49 -5.68
N PHE A 393 20.75 14.28 -6.16
CA PHE A 393 21.68 13.18 -6.27
C PHE A 393 22.77 13.43 -7.32
N ALA A 394 24.03 13.23 -6.95
CA ALA A 394 25.19 13.50 -7.78
C ALA A 394 25.48 12.36 -8.78
N TYR A 395 24.62 12.21 -9.80
CA TYR A 395 24.75 11.13 -10.82
C TYR A 395 26.13 11.04 -11.47
N SER A 396 26.77 12.18 -11.73
CA SER A 396 28.09 12.24 -12.38
C SER A 396 29.23 11.73 -11.52
N GLU A 397 29.07 11.68 -10.19
CA GLU A 397 30.13 11.24 -9.27
C GLU A 397 30.21 9.72 -9.13
N ILE A 398 29.11 9.00 -9.37
CA ILE A 398 29.04 7.54 -9.16
C ILE A 398 30.08 6.78 -9.97
N GLY A 399 30.27 7.18 -11.23
CA GLY A 399 31.26 6.60 -12.15
C GLY A 399 32.72 6.76 -11.71
N SER A 400 32.97 7.47 -10.61
CA SER A 400 34.30 7.73 -10.04
C SER A 400 34.42 7.34 -8.56
N SER A 401 33.46 6.55 -8.08
CA SER A 401 33.43 6.08 -6.69
C SER A 401 34.68 5.26 -6.35
N LEU A 402 35.14 4.38 -7.24
CA LEU A 402 36.30 3.52 -7.01
C LEU A 402 37.55 4.05 -7.75
N SER A 403 38.72 3.99 -7.11
CA SER A 403 39.98 4.29 -7.79
C SER A 403 40.46 3.10 -8.63
N PRO A 404 41.27 3.33 -9.68
CA PRO A 404 41.84 2.24 -10.49
C PRO A 404 42.60 1.19 -9.65
N GLU A 405 43.36 1.61 -8.65
CA GLU A 405 44.09 0.72 -7.74
C GLU A 405 43.16 -0.13 -6.88
N LEU A 406 42.05 0.45 -6.42
CA LEU A 406 41.04 -0.25 -5.64
C LEU A 406 40.32 -1.28 -6.52
N CYS A 407 39.87 -0.90 -7.73
CA CYS A 407 39.28 -1.84 -8.69
C CYS A 407 40.21 -3.02 -8.99
N LYS A 408 41.50 -2.75 -9.25
CA LYS A 408 42.50 -3.81 -9.48
C LYS A 408 42.55 -4.78 -8.31
N THR A 409 42.57 -4.27 -7.09
CA THR A 409 42.60 -5.10 -5.86
C THR A 409 41.30 -5.89 -5.71
N LEU A 410 40.14 -5.26 -5.85
CA LEU A 410 38.83 -5.91 -5.79
C LEU A 410 38.67 -7.00 -6.84
N ARG A 411 39.16 -6.77 -8.05
CA ARG A 411 39.14 -7.76 -9.14
C ARG A 411 39.99 -8.97 -8.81
N GLN A 412 41.18 -8.77 -8.23
CA GLN A 412 42.01 -9.89 -7.76
C GLN A 412 41.30 -10.70 -6.66
N ILE A 413 40.58 -10.03 -5.74
CA ILE A 413 39.77 -10.69 -4.72
C ILE A 413 38.64 -11.50 -5.36
N ALA A 414 37.93 -10.91 -6.33
CA ALA A 414 36.83 -11.57 -7.06
C ALA A 414 37.29 -12.82 -7.81
N LEU A 415 38.53 -12.82 -8.32
CA LEU A 415 39.20 -13.96 -8.97
C LEU A 415 39.85 -14.94 -7.99
N GLN A 416 39.63 -14.78 -6.68
CA GLN A 416 40.17 -15.63 -5.61
C GLN A 416 41.71 -15.69 -5.58
N LEU A 417 42.38 -14.62 -6.01
CA LEU A 417 43.84 -14.52 -5.90
C LEU A 417 44.23 -14.20 -4.44
N PRO A 418 45.39 -14.71 -3.96
CA PRO A 418 45.83 -14.45 -2.58
C PRO A 418 46.27 -13.00 -2.39
N ILE A 419 45.60 -12.26 -1.50
CA ILE A 419 45.92 -10.86 -1.17
C ILE A 419 45.90 -10.65 0.34
N GLY A 420 46.94 -10.00 0.89
CA GLY A 420 47.07 -9.74 2.33
C GLY A 420 46.13 -8.67 2.91
N HIS A 421 45.42 -7.90 2.07
CA HIS A 421 44.65 -6.72 2.48
C HIS A 421 43.18 -6.79 2.03
N GLU A 422 42.63 -7.99 1.81
CA GLU A 422 41.25 -8.20 1.33
C GLU A 422 40.20 -7.46 2.18
N LYS A 423 40.27 -7.61 3.52
CA LYS A 423 39.30 -7.01 4.44
C LYS A 423 39.30 -5.47 4.34
N GLN A 424 40.47 -4.87 4.21
CA GLN A 424 40.63 -3.42 4.10
C GLN A 424 40.07 -2.91 2.77
N ALA A 425 40.37 -3.59 1.66
CA ALA A 425 39.87 -3.23 0.34
C ALA A 425 38.32 -3.32 0.27
N ARG A 426 37.73 -4.38 0.84
CA ARG A 426 36.26 -4.52 0.92
C ARG A 426 35.63 -3.40 1.75
N GLN A 427 36.21 -3.09 2.91
CA GLN A 427 35.71 -2.02 3.79
C GLN A 427 35.84 -0.64 3.15
N GLU A 428 36.95 -0.36 2.47
CA GLU A 428 37.13 0.87 1.72
C GLU A 428 36.07 0.99 0.62
N ALA A 429 35.87 -0.07 -0.18
CA ALA A 429 34.90 -0.07 -1.25
C ALA A 429 33.46 0.15 -0.74
N GLU A 430 33.07 -0.51 0.35
CA GLU A 430 31.77 -0.28 1.00
C GLU A 430 31.62 1.18 1.45
N THR A 431 32.64 1.75 2.11
CA THR A 431 32.62 3.16 2.55
C THR A 431 32.47 4.12 1.37
N ARG A 432 33.11 3.83 0.24
CA ARG A 432 32.99 4.66 -0.98
C ARG A 432 31.60 4.58 -1.60
N VAL A 433 30.98 3.41 -1.62
CA VAL A 433 29.57 3.25 -2.05
C VAL A 433 28.63 3.98 -1.09
N GLN A 434 28.87 3.87 0.23
CA GLN A 434 28.07 4.51 1.27
C GLN A 434 28.10 6.04 1.23
N LYS A 435 29.12 6.65 0.61
CA LYS A 435 29.14 8.10 0.32
C LYS A 435 27.92 8.54 -0.49
N HIS A 436 27.43 7.68 -1.39
CA HIS A 436 26.29 7.96 -2.27
C HIS A 436 25.03 7.20 -1.85
N PHE A 437 25.18 6.04 -1.22
CA PHE A 437 24.08 5.17 -0.77
C PHE A 437 24.28 4.78 0.69
N PRO A 438 23.90 5.64 1.67
CA PRO A 438 24.32 5.51 3.07
C PRO A 438 24.00 4.19 3.75
N TYR A 439 22.95 3.49 3.30
CA TYR A 439 22.52 2.22 3.88
C TYR A 439 23.05 0.99 3.14
N ALA A 440 23.75 1.18 2.01
CA ALA A 440 24.27 0.10 1.20
C ALA A 440 25.34 -0.70 1.94
N LYS A 441 25.25 -2.03 1.89
CA LYS A 441 26.23 -2.98 2.42
C LYS A 441 26.81 -3.83 1.31
N LEU A 442 28.12 -4.07 1.34
CA LEU A 442 28.78 -4.90 0.35
C LEU A 442 28.27 -6.34 0.45
N GLN A 443 27.62 -6.80 -0.60
CA GLN A 443 27.11 -8.18 -0.69
C GLN A 443 28.19 -9.12 -1.21
N GLY A 444 28.96 -8.68 -2.21
CA GLY A 444 29.96 -9.52 -2.83
C GLY A 444 30.73 -8.86 -3.96
N LEU A 445 31.78 -9.56 -4.39
CA LEU A 445 32.55 -9.25 -5.59
C LEU A 445 32.44 -10.46 -6.50
N TRP A 446 32.16 -10.22 -7.77
CA TRP A 446 31.82 -11.28 -8.72
C TRP A 446 32.55 -11.04 -10.03
N CYS A 447 33.03 -12.10 -10.67
CA CYS A 447 33.56 -12.08 -12.03
C CYS A 447 32.93 -13.24 -12.80
N GLY A 448 32.31 -12.97 -13.94
CA GLY A 448 31.75 -14.04 -14.77
C GLY A 448 30.78 -13.57 -15.84
N GLU A 449 29.90 -14.49 -16.22
CA GLU A 449 28.84 -14.25 -17.21
C GLU A 449 27.71 -13.36 -16.68
N LEU A 450 26.67 -13.21 -17.50
CA LEU A 450 25.51 -12.37 -17.25
C LEU A 450 24.80 -12.75 -15.94
N ARG A 451 24.65 -11.79 -15.02
CA ARG A 451 24.09 -12.00 -13.68
C ARG A 451 23.14 -10.90 -13.28
N ARG A 452 22.19 -11.25 -12.39
CA ARG A 452 21.42 -10.31 -11.57
C ARG A 452 21.83 -10.38 -10.08
N PRO A 453 21.91 -9.24 -9.37
CA PRO A 453 21.99 -9.21 -7.92
C PRO A 453 20.84 -9.97 -7.27
N ALA A 454 21.07 -10.53 -6.08
CA ALA A 454 20.05 -11.23 -5.31
C ALA A 454 19.11 -10.30 -4.53
N CYS A 455 19.43 -9.01 -4.47
CA CYS A 455 18.66 -7.99 -3.77
C CYS A 455 18.03 -7.00 -4.75
N ASP A 456 16.85 -6.50 -4.42
CA ASP A 456 16.06 -5.62 -5.29
C ASP A 456 16.60 -4.19 -5.39
N ARG A 457 17.40 -3.77 -4.41
CA ARG A 457 18.02 -2.42 -4.30
C ARG A 457 19.54 -2.49 -4.45
N ALA A 458 19.98 -3.04 -5.56
CA ALA A 458 21.40 -3.26 -5.80
C ALA A 458 22.11 -2.03 -6.39
N VAL A 459 23.28 -1.72 -5.84
CA VAL A 459 24.29 -0.85 -6.46
C VAL A 459 25.35 -1.75 -7.08
N VAL A 460 25.53 -1.66 -8.39
CA VAL A 460 26.50 -2.48 -9.13
C VAL A 460 27.55 -1.59 -9.78
N LEU A 461 28.81 -1.73 -9.38
CA LEU A 461 29.92 -0.98 -9.98
C LEU A 461 30.89 -1.93 -10.66
N SER A 462 31.31 -1.61 -11.88
CA SER A 462 32.37 -2.35 -12.54
C SER A 462 33.67 -2.24 -11.73
N ILE A 463 34.38 -3.36 -11.63
CA ILE A 463 35.75 -3.42 -11.12
C ILE A 463 36.72 -3.95 -12.19
N ASP A 464 36.27 -4.02 -13.44
CA ASP A 464 37.14 -4.30 -14.58
C ASP A 464 38.11 -3.14 -14.83
N ALA A 465 39.25 -3.46 -15.46
CA ALA A 465 40.32 -2.50 -15.64
C ALA A 465 39.95 -1.37 -16.62
N ASP A 466 39.18 -1.70 -17.66
CA ASP A 466 38.90 -0.78 -18.77
C ASP A 466 37.75 0.19 -18.46
N ASN A 467 36.91 -0.14 -17.47
CA ASN A 467 35.73 0.63 -17.09
C ASN A 467 35.53 0.65 -15.57
N CYS A 468 36.61 0.69 -14.80
CA CYS A 468 36.57 0.76 -13.34
C CYS A 468 35.60 1.84 -12.84
N SER A 469 34.77 1.47 -11.87
CA SER A 469 33.72 2.28 -11.26
C SER A 469 32.54 2.64 -12.16
N GLU A 470 32.46 2.13 -13.40
CA GLU A 470 31.27 2.31 -14.24
C GLU A 470 30.04 1.78 -13.50
N TRP A 471 28.97 2.58 -13.46
CA TRP A 471 27.72 2.18 -12.81
C TRP A 471 26.97 1.24 -13.75
N LEU A 472 26.91 -0.04 -13.38
CA LEU A 472 26.29 -1.08 -14.18
C LEU A 472 24.82 -1.25 -13.81
N GLY A 473 24.04 -1.68 -14.79
CA GLY A 473 22.63 -2.00 -14.59
C GLY A 473 22.42 -3.29 -13.79
N PRO A 474 21.17 -3.60 -13.41
CA PRO A 474 20.84 -4.81 -12.66
C PRO A 474 21.21 -6.11 -13.37
N LEU A 475 21.29 -6.09 -14.70
CA LEU A 475 21.78 -7.21 -15.50
C LEU A 475 23.16 -6.83 -16.06
N HIS A 476 24.21 -7.51 -15.60
CA HIS A 476 25.60 -7.15 -15.92
C HIS A 476 26.47 -8.39 -16.10
N SER A 477 27.60 -8.22 -16.78
CA SER A 477 28.64 -9.25 -16.98
C SER A 477 30.01 -8.67 -16.65
N GLY A 478 31.04 -9.52 -16.62
CA GLY A 478 32.39 -9.09 -16.27
C GLY A 478 32.62 -9.12 -14.77
N CYS A 479 33.57 -8.31 -14.29
CA CYS A 479 33.87 -8.19 -12.88
C CYS A 479 33.15 -7.00 -12.26
N ALA A 480 32.33 -7.24 -11.23
CA ALA A 480 31.55 -6.22 -10.55
C ALA A 480 31.59 -6.34 -9.02
N LEU A 481 31.51 -5.19 -8.38
CA LEU A 481 31.14 -5.04 -6.98
C LEU A 481 29.63 -4.90 -6.87
N VAL A 482 29.01 -5.67 -5.96
CA VAL A 482 27.58 -5.59 -5.67
C VAL A 482 27.39 -5.20 -4.21
N ALA A 483 26.71 -4.08 -3.98
CA ALA A 483 26.21 -3.67 -2.68
C ALA A 483 24.68 -3.64 -2.69
N CYS A 484 24.06 -3.93 -1.55
CA CYS A 484 22.60 -3.94 -1.38
C CYS A 484 22.20 -2.92 -0.33
N GLU A 485 21.21 -2.09 -0.65
CA GLU A 485 20.55 -1.20 0.31
C GLU A 485 19.44 -1.90 1.09
#